data_AF-A0A6H2EIB3-F1
#
_entry.id   AF-A0A6H2EIB3-F1
#
_cell.length_a   1.000
_cell.length_b   1.000
_cell.length_c   1.000
_cell.angle_alpha   90.00
_cell.angle_beta   90.00
_cell.angle_gamma   90.00
#
_symmetry.space_group_name_H-M   'P 1'
#
loop_
_entity.id
_entity.type
_entity.pdbx_description
1 polymer ?
#
loop_
_entity_poly.entity_id
_entity_poly.type
_entity_poly.pdbx_seq_one_letter_code
_entity_poly.pdbx_strand_id
1 'polypeptide(L)' 'MSKKTAAKLLEIAKQNSLEIQNRGDLEVRRSDSEDFLEVSVWGLKAMLDAAYQLGKAGK' A
#
# COMPACT_ATOMS: atom_id res chain seq x y z
N MET A 1 13.87 -2.91 4.71
CA MET A 1 12.57 -3.40 5.21
C MET A 1 12.56 -4.94 5.17
N SER A 2 11.99 -5.65 6.15
CA SER A 2 11.93 -7.11 6.09
C SER A 2 10.89 -7.59 5.07
N LYS A 3 11.07 -8.80 4.50
CA LYS A 3 10.06 -9.40 3.59
C LYS A 3 8.67 -9.49 4.23
N LYS A 4 8.63 -9.80 5.54
CA LYS A 4 7.38 -9.86 6.32
C LYS A 4 6.73 -8.48 6.46
N THR A 5 7.52 -7.44 6.69
CA THR A 5 7.02 -6.07 6.76
C THR A 5 6.48 -5.61 5.40
N ALA A 6 7.19 -5.90 4.31
CA ALA A 6 6.76 -5.57 2.96
C ALA A 6 5.42 -6.24 2.60
N ALA A 7 5.26 -7.54 2.92
CA ALA A 7 4.01 -8.26 2.70
C ALA A 7 2.83 -7.62 3.45
N LYS A 8 3.03 -7.22 4.71
CA LYS A 8 1.99 -6.55 5.50
C LYS A 8 1.62 -5.16 4.96
N LEU A 9 2.60 -4.40 4.46
CA LEU A 9 2.32 -3.11 3.84
C LEU A 9 1.53 -3.26 2.54
N LEU A 10 1.84 -4.30 1.75
CA LEU A 10 1.05 -4.63 0.57
C LEU A 10 -0.39 -5.02 0.94
N GLU A 11 -0.59 -5.82 2.00
CA GLU A 11 -1.94 -6.15 2.50
C GLU A 11 -2.71 -4.89 2.92
N ILE A 12 -2.08 -3.99 3.68
CA ILE A 12 -2.68 -2.70 4.06
C ILE A 12 -3.09 -1.91 2.82
N ALA A 13 -2.23 -1.84 1.80
CA ALA A 13 -2.51 -1.09 0.59
C ALA A 13 -3.70 -1.69 -0.20
N LYS A 14 -3.74 -3.01 -0.35
CA LYS A 14 -4.85 -3.73 -1.02
C LYS A 14 -6.19 -3.56 -0.30
N GLN A 15 -6.19 -3.45 1.02
CA GLN A 15 -7.42 -3.23 1.80
C GLN A 15 -8.01 -1.83 1.61
N ASN A 16 -7.18 -0.85 1.23
CA ASN A 16 -7.55 0.57 1.20
C ASN A 16 -7.54 1.19 -0.21
N SER A 17 -7.12 0.45 -1.23
CA SER A 17 -7.17 0.87 -2.63
C SER A 17 -7.54 -0.31 -3.53
N LEU A 18 -8.68 -0.18 -4.22
CA LEU A 18 -9.15 -1.16 -5.20
C LEU A 18 -8.18 -1.28 -6.38
N GLU A 19 -7.56 -0.17 -6.80
CA GLU A 19 -6.57 -0.21 -7.89
C GLU A 19 -5.34 -1.01 -7.50
N ILE A 20 -4.83 -0.83 -6.28
CA ILE A 20 -3.70 -1.62 -5.77
C ILE A 20 -4.10 -3.08 -5.58
N GLN A 21 -5.33 -3.34 -5.14
CA GLN A 21 -5.88 -4.70 -5.03
C GLN A 21 -5.87 -5.41 -6.38
N ASN A 22 -6.36 -4.75 -7.43
CA ASN A 22 -6.42 -5.30 -8.78
C ASN A 22 -5.03 -5.45 -9.40
N ARG A 23 -4.13 -4.49 -9.16
CA ARG A 23 -2.75 -4.48 -9.67
C ARG A 23 -1.89 -5.60 -9.07
N GLY A 24 -2.06 -5.86 -7.77
CA GLY A 24 -1.47 -7.00 -7.06
C GLY A 24 -0.14 -6.73 -6.35
N ASP A 25 0.59 -5.67 -6.70
CA ASP A 25 1.89 -5.31 -6.13
C ASP A 25 2.09 -3.77 -6.08
N LEU A 26 3.21 -3.32 -5.49
CA LEU A 26 3.62 -1.92 -5.40
C LEU A 26 4.94 -1.64 -6.14
N GLU A 27 5.35 -2.52 -7.06
CA GLU A 27 6.59 -2.40 -7.81
C GLU A 27 6.44 -1.40 -8.97
N VAL A 28 7.50 -0.69 -9.35
CA VAL A 28 7.45 0.25 -10.48
C VAL A 28 7.39 -0.50 -11.81
N ARG A 29 6.45 -0.15 -12.70
CA ARG A 29 6.30 -0.77 -14.03
C ARG A 29 6.79 0.10 -15.20
N ARG A 30 7.09 1.38 -14.94
CA ARG A 30 7.48 2.39 -15.95
C ARG A 30 6.38 2.60 -17.00
N SER A 31 5.14 2.61 -16.54
CA SER A 31 3.96 2.83 -17.37
C SER A 31 3.03 3.80 -16.67
N ASP A 32 2.68 4.90 -17.34
CA ASP A 32 1.83 5.93 -16.75
C ASP A 32 0.48 5.35 -16.28
N SER A 33 -0.12 4.46 -17.07
CA SER A 33 -1.38 3.82 -16.70
C SER A 33 -1.28 2.79 -15.59
N GLU A 34 -0.09 2.27 -15.28
CA GLU A 34 0.10 1.28 -14.22
C GLU A 34 0.75 1.83 -12.95
N ASP A 35 1.41 2.99 -13.03
CA ASP A 35 2.14 3.61 -11.92
C ASP A 35 1.42 4.83 -11.33
N PHE A 36 0.45 5.42 -12.04
CA PHE A 36 -0.37 6.53 -11.54
C PHE A 36 -1.77 6.04 -11.21
N LEU A 37 -1.91 5.52 -10.00
CA LEU A 37 -3.16 4.96 -9.52
C LEU A 37 -4.08 6.04 -8.93
N GLU A 38 -5.38 5.92 -9.17
CA GLU A 38 -6.38 6.74 -8.51
C GLU A 38 -6.56 6.30 -7.05
N VAL A 39 -6.33 7.24 -6.13
CA VAL A 39 -6.40 6.98 -4.69
C VAL A 39 -7.23 8.06 -4.01
N SER A 40 -8.27 7.63 -3.30
CA SER A 40 -9.08 8.51 -2.46
C SER A 40 -8.26 9.08 -1.28
N VAL A 41 -8.56 10.32 -0.88
CA VAL A 41 -7.89 10.98 0.26
C VAL A 41 -8.08 10.20 1.56
N TRP A 42 -9.27 9.60 1.79
CA TRP A 42 -9.51 8.77 2.96
C TRP A 42 -8.72 7.46 2.92
N GLY A 43 -8.58 6.83 1.75
CA GLY A 43 -7.81 5.60 1.57
C GLY A 43 -6.32 5.86 1.82
N LEU A 44 -5.80 6.98 1.31
CA LEU A 44 -4.45 7.42 1.58
C LEU A 44 -4.20 7.62 3.08
N LYS A 45 -5.10 8.33 3.78
CA LYS A 45 -5.00 8.52 5.23
C LYS A 45 -5.00 7.18 5.98
N ALA A 46 -5.91 6.27 5.63
CA ALA A 46 -6.00 4.96 6.29
C ALA A 46 -4.74 4.10 6.07
N MET A 47 -4.16 4.11 4.86
CA MET A 47 -2.90 3.42 4.58
C MET A 47 -1.75 3.96 5.43
N LEU A 48 -1.63 5.28 5.55
CA LEU A 48 -0.58 5.93 6.36
C LEU A 48 -0.74 5.61 7.86
N ASP A 49 -1.97 5.71 8.39
CA ASP A 49 -2.27 5.40 9.78
C ASP A 49 -1.94 3.92 10.10
N ALA A 50 -2.36 2.99 9.24
CA ALA A 50 -2.10 1.56 9.43
C ALA A 50 -0.61 1.21 9.31
N ALA A 51 0.11 1.79 8.35
CA ALA A 51 1.55 1.61 8.19
C ALA A 51 2.32 2.13 9.42
N TYR A 52 1.90 3.27 9.97
CA TYR A 52 2.47 3.81 11.21
C TYR A 52 2.26 2.87 12.40
N GLN A 53 1.03 2.36 12.61
CA GLN A 53 0.75 1.42 13.70
C GLN A 53 1.54 0.11 13.54
N LEU A 54 1.68 -0.39 12.31
CA LEU A 54 2.50 -1.57 12.02
C LEU A 54 3.97 -1.36 12.45
N GLY A 55 4.54 -0.18 12.15
CA GLY A 55 5.89 0.17 12.56
C GLY A 55 6.03 0.32 14.08
N LYS A 56 5.01 0.87 14.75
CA LYS A 56 4.98 1.03 16.21
C LYS A 56 4.92 -0.31 16.95
N ALA A 57 4.15 -1.27 16.45
CA ALA A 57 4.00 -2.61 17.04
C ALA A 57 5.20 -3.55 16.78
N GLY A 58 6.11 -3.16 15.88
CA GLY A 58 7.35 -3.90 15.57
C GLY A 58 8.57 -3.43 16.37
N LYS A 59 8.41 -2.44 17.25
CA LYS A 59 9.38 -2.09 18.30
C LYS A 59 9.06 -2.88 19.57
#